data_AF-A0A485CHR3-F1
#
_entry.id   AF-A0A485CHR3-F1
#
_cell.length_a   1.000
_cell.length_b   1.000
_cell.length_c   1.000
_cell.angle_alpha   90.00
_cell.angle_beta   90.00
_cell.angle_gamma   90.00
#
_symmetry.space_group_name_H-M   'P 1'
#
loop_
_entity.id
_entity.type
_entity.pdbx_description
1 polymer ?
#
loop_
_entity_poly.entity_id
_entity_poly.type
_entity_poly.pdbx_seq_one_letter_code
_entity_poly.pdbx_strand_id
1 'polypeptide(L)'
;MTLRPSKRAVEEARAVTDKPSLLMCKTIIGFGSPNKQGTHDSHGAPLGDAEIALTREALGWTHPAFEIPSDIYAQWDAKEARSG
;
A
#
# COMPACT_ATOMS: atom_id res chain seq x y z
N MET A 1 -15.11 9.31 -2.99
CA MET A 1 -14.07 9.93 -3.85
C MET A 1 -12.70 9.51 -3.30
N THR A 2 -12.21 8.33 -3.70
CA THR A 2 -10.96 7.75 -3.16
C THR A 2 -9.88 7.85 -4.23
N LEU A 3 -8.98 8.82 -4.11
CA LEU A 3 -7.90 9.09 -5.07
C LEU A 3 -6.67 8.23 -4.73
N ARG A 4 -6.76 6.92 -4.93
CA ARG A 4 -5.56 6.05 -5.05
C ARG A 4 -4.90 6.30 -6.41
N PRO A 5 -3.58 6.11 -6.55
CA PRO A 5 -2.96 6.12 -7.87
C PRO A 5 -3.67 5.06 -8.72
N SER A 6 -4.41 5.54 -9.72
CA SER A 6 -5.15 4.69 -10.64
C SER A 6 -4.26 4.42 -11.85
N LYS A 7 -4.35 3.23 -12.44
CA LYS A 7 -3.66 2.88 -13.69
C LYS A 7 -3.86 3.96 -14.77
N ARG A 8 -5.08 4.50 -14.84
CA ARG A 8 -5.45 5.63 -15.72
C ARG A 8 -4.58 6.87 -15.51
N ALA A 9 -4.37 7.32 -14.26
CA ALA A 9 -3.56 8.50 -13.99
C ALA A 9 -2.09 8.30 -14.41
N VAL A 10 -1.57 7.08 -14.33
CA VAL A 10 -0.23 6.74 -14.81
C VAL A 10 -0.17 6.73 -16.33
N GLU A 11 -1.19 6.21 -17.02
CA GLU A 11 -1.28 6.21 -18.47
C GLU A 11 -1.40 7.64 -19.03
N GLU A 12 -2.24 8.49 -18.43
CA GLU A 12 -2.36 9.91 -18.77
C GLU A 12 -1.02 10.63 -18.61
N ALA A 13 -0.32 10.41 -17.49
CA ALA A 13 0.99 11.01 -17.25
C ALA A 13 2.06 10.54 -18.26
N ARG A 14 2.00 9.29 -18.72
CA ARG A 14 2.91 8.75 -19.75
C ARG A 14 2.65 9.31 -21.14
N ALA A 15 1.40 9.69 -21.44
CA ALA A 15 1.03 10.29 -22.72
C ALA A 15 1.53 11.74 -22.86
N VAL A 16 1.88 12.39 -21.75
CA VAL A 16 2.44 13.74 -21.74
C VAL A 16 3.95 13.68 -22.03
N THR A 17 4.37 14.21 -23.18
CA THR A 17 5.77 14.13 -23.66
C THR A 17 6.54 15.44 -23.54
N ASP A 18 5.89 16.52 -23.11
CA ASP A 18 6.41 17.89 -23.14
C ASP A 18 6.68 18.49 -21.74
N LYS A 19 6.31 17.79 -20.66
CA LYS A 19 6.43 18.27 -19.28
C LYS A 19 6.40 17.13 -18.26
N PRO A 20 6.97 17.33 -17.05
CA PRO A 20 6.82 16.39 -15.95
C PRO A 20 5.37 16.34 -15.44
N SER A 21 4.98 15.20 -14.87
CA SER A 21 3.66 14.98 -14.25
C SER A 21 3.79 14.83 -12.72
N LEU A 22 2.89 15.46 -11.96
CA LEU A 22 2.74 15.28 -10.51
C LEU A 22 1.39 14.62 -10.21
N LEU A 23 1.40 13.43 -9.60
CA LEU A 23 0.19 12.68 -9.26
C LEU A 23 -0.11 12.85 -7.76
N MET A 24 -1.14 13.65 -7.43
CA MET A 24 -1.57 13.89 -6.05
C MET A 24 -2.39 12.72 -5.51
N CYS A 25 -1.72 11.73 -4.94
CA CYS A 25 -2.35 10.55 -4.35
C CYS A 25 -2.84 10.86 -2.93
N LYS A 26 -4.15 11.04 -2.76
CA LYS A 26 -4.74 11.30 -1.44
C LYS A 26 -4.92 9.97 -0.69
N THR A 27 -4.15 9.78 0.37
CA THR A 27 -4.14 8.57 1.20
C THR A 27 -4.41 8.89 2.67
N ILE A 28 -4.62 7.84 3.48
CA ILE A 28 -4.70 7.93 4.94
C ILE A 28 -3.43 7.26 5.47
N ILE A 29 -2.62 8.00 6.24
CA ILE A 29 -1.43 7.42 6.89
C ILE A 29 -1.87 6.31 7.87
N GLY A 30 -1.14 5.20 7.92
CA GLY A 30 -1.53 4.07 8.77
C GLY A 30 -2.87 3.42 8.43
N PHE A 31 -3.40 3.60 7.21
CA PHE A 31 -4.67 3.03 6.77
C PHE A 31 -4.82 1.55 7.17
N GLY A 32 -5.96 1.22 7.76
CA GLY A 32 -6.28 -0.13 8.23
C GLY A 32 -6.05 -0.32 9.73
N SER A 33 -5.21 0.50 10.38
CA SER A 33 -5.09 0.53 11.84
C SER A 33 -6.29 1.25 12.44
N PRO A 34 -7.18 0.57 13.19
CA PRO A 34 -8.43 1.18 13.66
C PRO A 34 -8.20 2.38 14.58
N ASN A 35 -7.15 2.35 15.41
CA ASN A 35 -6.91 3.39 16.41
C ASN A 35 -5.83 4.39 16.01
N LYS A 36 -4.93 4.05 15.07
CA LYS A 36 -3.79 4.92 14.69
C LYS A 36 -3.83 5.42 13.24
N GLN A 37 -4.77 4.97 12.40
CA GLN A 37 -4.87 5.55 11.06
C GLN A 37 -5.19 7.05 11.12
N GLY A 38 -4.52 7.85 10.30
CA GLY A 38 -4.70 9.30 10.24
C GLY A 38 -4.03 10.08 11.38
N THR A 39 -3.29 9.42 12.29
CA THR A 39 -2.62 10.08 13.43
C THR A 39 -1.11 10.12 13.27
N HIS A 40 -0.45 11.04 14.00
CA HIS A 40 1.00 11.17 14.01
C HIS A 40 1.71 9.95 14.63
N ASP A 41 1.03 9.22 15.53
CA ASP A 41 1.58 8.00 16.14
C ASP A 41 1.85 6.89 15.13
N SER A 42 1.14 6.88 14.00
CA SER A 42 1.40 5.93 12.90
C SER A 42 2.62 6.27 12.04
N HIS A 43 3.23 7.45 12.23
CA HIS A 43 4.38 7.90 11.44
C HIS A 43 5.72 7.41 12.01
N GLY A 44 5.92 7.63 13.31
CA GLY A 44 7.25 7.55 13.92
C GLY A 44 7.47 6.36 14.85
N ALA A 45 6.46 5.54 15.11
CA ALA A 45 6.53 4.45 16.08
C ALA A 45 5.90 3.16 15.54
N PRO A 46 6.38 1.98 16.01
CA PRO A 46 5.69 0.72 15.78
C PRO A 46 4.23 0.78 16.26
N LEU A 47 3.34 0.05 15.59
CA LEU A 47 1.93 -0.03 16.00
C LEU A 47 1.77 -0.66 17.39
N GLY A 48 2.59 -1.66 17.72
CA GLY A 48 2.50 -2.47 18.93
C GLY A 48 1.56 -3.66 18.75
N ASP A 49 1.79 -4.74 19.48
CA ASP A 49 1.18 -6.06 19.23
C ASP A 49 -0.36 -6.03 19.23
N ALA A 50 -0.97 -5.29 20.17
CA ALA A 50 -2.42 -5.14 20.25
C ALA A 50 -2.99 -4.46 19.00
N GLU A 51 -2.34 -3.39 18.53
CA GLU A 51 -2.80 -2.66 17.34
C GLU A 51 -2.52 -3.45 16.06
N ILE A 52 -1.44 -4.24 16.02
CA ILE A 52 -1.15 -5.16 14.91
C ILE A 52 -2.27 -6.20 14.78
N ALA A 53 -2.73 -6.79 15.87
CA ALA A 53 -3.84 -7.76 15.85
C ALA A 53 -5.13 -7.13 15.31
N LEU A 54 -5.50 -5.94 15.78
CA LEU A 54 -6.68 -5.21 15.29
C LEU A 54 -6.56 -4.80 13.82
N THR A 55 -5.37 -4.37 13.39
CA THR A 55 -5.10 -4.02 12.00
C THR A 55 -5.25 -5.24 11.08
N ARG A 56 -4.75 -6.40 11.52
CA ARG A 56 -4.90 -7.67 10.79
C ARG A 56 -6.37 -8.05 10.64
N GLU A 57 -7.14 -7.98 11.73
CA GLU A 57 -8.58 -8.23 11.70
C GLU A 57 -9.31 -7.27 10.75
N ALA A 58 -9.05 -5.97 10.85
CA ALA A 58 -9.68 -4.93 10.03
C ALA A 58 -9.38 -5.08 8.52
N LEU A 59 -8.21 -5.64 8.18
CA LEU A 59 -7.81 -5.92 6.80
C LEU A 59 -8.19 -7.33 6.32
N GLY A 60 -8.77 -8.16 7.18
CA GLY A 60 -9.04 -9.57 6.88
C GLY A 60 -7.78 -10.42 6.68
N TRP A 61 -6.66 -10.00 7.27
CA TRP A 61 -5.36 -10.66 7.14
C TRP A 61 -5.15 -11.69 8.26
N THR A 62 -5.19 -12.97 7.92
CA THR A 62 -5.13 -14.09 8.89
C THR A 62 -3.76 -14.70 9.08
N HIS A 63 -2.80 -14.39 8.20
CA HIS A 63 -1.45 -14.96 8.29
C HIS A 63 -0.67 -14.36 9.47
N PRO A 64 0.28 -15.09 10.07
CA PRO A 64 1.12 -14.61 11.18
C PRO A 64 2.17 -13.58 10.72
N ALA A 65 3.05 -13.20 11.64
CA ALA A 65 4.15 -12.29 11.34
C ALA A 65 5.11 -12.92 10.31
N PHE A 66 5.44 -12.14 9.27
CA PHE A 66 6.38 -12.53 8.20
C PHE A 66 5.96 -13.73 7.34
N GLU A 67 4.72 -14.20 7.44
CA GLU A 67 4.18 -15.21 6.52
C GLU A 67 3.47 -14.53 5.35
N ILE A 68 3.89 -14.88 4.14
CA ILE A 68 3.29 -14.40 2.89
C ILE A 68 2.73 -15.62 2.14
N PRO A 69 1.42 -15.64 1.84
CA PRO A 69 0.80 -16.69 1.02
C PRO A 69 1.48 -16.87 -0.33
N SER A 70 1.56 -18.11 -0.81
CA SER A 70 2.27 -18.45 -2.05
C SER A 70 1.63 -17.83 -3.29
N ASP A 71 0.31 -17.68 -3.30
CA ASP A 71 -0.46 -17.03 -4.38
C ASP A 71 -0.17 -15.52 -4.44
N ILE A 72 -0.05 -14.87 -3.28
CA ILE A 72 0.39 -13.48 -3.19
C ILE A 72 1.84 -13.38 -3.64
N TYR A 73 2.74 -14.24 -3.15
CA TYR A 73 4.14 -14.22 -3.59
C TYR A 73 4.26 -14.38 -5.12
N ALA A 74 3.53 -15.32 -5.72
CA ALA A 74 3.53 -15.55 -7.15
C ALA A 74 3.07 -14.32 -7.97
N GLN A 75 2.12 -13.54 -7.46
CA GLN A 75 1.69 -12.30 -8.11
C GLN A 75 2.74 -11.18 -8.08
N TRP A 76 3.68 -11.24 -7.12
CA TRP A 76 4.72 -10.24 -6.93
C TRP A 76 6.11 -10.68 -7.42
N ASP A 77 6.31 -11.97 -7.72
CA ASP A 77 7.58 -12.46 -8.26
C ASP A 77 7.79 -11.99 -9.71
N ALA A 78 8.55 -10.89 -9.87
CA ALA A 78 8.89 -10.30 -11.15
C ALA A 78 10.33 -10.62 -11.59
N LYS A 79 10.99 -11.65 -11.03
CA LYS A 79 12.37 -12.00 -11.39
C LYS A 79 12.56 -12.22 -12.88
N GLU A 80 11.62 -12.91 -13.54
CA GLU A 80 11.67 -13.15 -14.97
C GLU A 80 11.47 -11.87 -15.79
N ALA A 81 10.60 -10.97 -15.32
CA ALA A 81 10.31 -9.68 -15.97
C ALA A 81 11.47 -8.66 -15.89
N ARG A 82 12.44 -8.86 -14.99
CA ARG A 82 13.65 -8.03 -14.84
C ARG A 82 14.77 -8.41 -15.85
N SER A 83 14.63 -9.48 -16.61
CA SER A 83 15.67 -10.01 -17.51
C SER A 83 15.91 -9.20 -18.80
N GLY A 84 15.56 -7.91 -18.83
CA GLY A 84 15.70 -7.02 -19.99
C GLY A 84 16.66 -5.86 -19.72
#